data_AF-A0A248JXJ3-F1
#
_entry.id   AF-A0A248JXJ3-F1
#
_cell.length_a   1.000
_cell.length_b   1.000
_cell.length_c   1.000
_cell.angle_alpha   90.00
_cell.angle_beta   90.00
_cell.angle_gamma   90.00
#
_symmetry.space_group_name_H-M   'P 1'
#
loop_
_entity.id
_entity.type
_entity.pdbx_description
1 polymer ?
#
loop_
_entity_poly.entity_id
_entity_poly.type
_entity_poly.pdbx_seq_one_letter_code
_entity_poly.pdbx_strand_id
1 'polypeptide(L)' 'MPVIMAPANHEFYGKAVDTAVPTLKVAATTKDISMLDDEVIVAGTRFLGTALWSDFRMRCFAPTSSGMP' A
#
# COMPACT_ATOMS: atom_id res chain seq x y z
N MET A 1 -2.58 -14.09 -15.63
CA MET A 1 -2.07 -14.31 -14.25
C MET A 1 -2.71 -13.25 -13.38
N PRO A 2 -3.36 -13.59 -12.26
CA PRO A 2 -3.95 -12.58 -11.36
C PRO A 2 -2.87 -11.66 -10.80
N VAL A 3 -3.09 -10.35 -10.86
CA VAL A 3 -2.20 -9.34 -10.26
C VAL A 3 -2.99 -8.58 -9.20
N ILE A 4 -2.46 -8.59 -7.98
CA ILE A 4 -2.95 -7.76 -6.88
C ILE A 4 -1.91 -6.66 -6.66
N MET A 5 -2.33 -5.40 -6.73
CA MET A 5 -1.46 -4.23 -6.51
C MET A 5 -1.90 -3.49 -5.24
N ALA A 6 -0.98 -3.32 -4.31
CA ALA A 6 -1.15 -2.41 -3.18
C ALA A 6 -0.50 -1.06 -3.54
N PRO A 7 -1.25 0.06 -3.53
CA PRO A 7 -0.67 1.36 -3.85
C PRO A 7 0.31 1.80 -2.74
N ALA A 8 1.41 2.43 -3.14
CA ALA A 8 2.38 3.04 -2.24
C ALA A 8 2.33 4.56 -2.36
N ASN A 9 3.19 5.27 -1.64
CA ASN A 9 3.19 6.73 -1.59
C ASN A 9 3.35 7.39 -2.97
N HIS A 10 4.10 6.78 -3.89
CA HIS A 10 4.41 7.36 -5.20
C HIS A 10 3.18 7.43 -6.12
N GLU A 11 2.22 6.52 -5.95
CA GLU A 11 0.95 6.52 -6.68
C GLU A 11 0.06 7.75 -6.35
N PHE A 12 0.34 8.44 -5.24
CA PHE A 12 -0.39 9.63 -4.78
C PHE A 12 0.32 10.96 -5.08
N TYR A 13 1.52 10.95 -5.66
CA TYR A 13 2.28 12.18 -5.88
C TYR A 13 1.55 13.18 -6.77
N GLY A 14 1.47 14.43 -6.31
CA GLY A 14 0.79 15.53 -7.00
C GLY A 14 -0.74 15.44 -7.02
N LYS A 15 -1.34 14.55 -6.21
CA LYS A 15 -2.80 14.37 -6.13
C LYS A 15 -3.27 14.36 -4.68
N ALA A 16 -4.52 14.76 -4.46
CA ALA A 16 -5.18 14.52 -3.18
C ALA A 16 -5.52 13.03 -3.05
N VAL A 17 -5.49 12.48 -1.84
CA VAL A 17 -5.81 11.05 -1.60
C VAL A 17 -7.20 10.71 -2.13
N ASP A 18 -8.19 11.56 -1.82
CA ASP A 18 -9.58 11.37 -2.23
C ASP A 18 -9.78 11.34 -3.74
N THR A 19 -8.90 11.97 -4.51
CA THR A 19 -8.95 11.97 -5.99
C THR A 19 -8.05 10.90 -6.60
N ALA A 20 -6.95 10.54 -5.94
CA ALA A 20 -6.01 9.52 -6.40
C ALA A 20 -6.62 8.12 -6.34
N VAL A 21 -7.29 7.74 -5.24
CA VAL A 21 -7.82 6.38 -5.06
C VAL A 21 -8.81 5.98 -6.17
N PRO A 22 -9.85 6.79 -6.50
CA PRO A 22 -10.77 6.45 -7.60
C PRO A 22 -10.05 6.34 -8.95
N THR A 23 -9.08 7.23 -9.20
CA THR A 23 -8.30 7.24 -10.44
C THR A 23 -7.46 5.96 -10.59
N LEU A 24 -6.82 5.51 -9.50
CA LEU A 24 -6.02 4.30 -9.46
C LEU A 24 -6.88 3.06 -9.65
N LYS A 25 -8.05 2.99 -9.01
CA LYS A 25 -9.00 1.89 -9.19
C LYS A 25 -9.42 1.74 -10.65
N VAL A 26 -9.84 2.84 -11.29
CA VAL A 26 -10.20 2.84 -12.72
C VAL A 26 -9.03 2.36 -13.56
N ALA A 27 -7.82 2.89 -13.32
CA ALA A 27 -6.63 2.52 -14.08
C ALA A 27 -6.15 1.07 -13.85
N ALA A 28 -6.45 0.47 -12.70
CA ALA A 28 -6.17 -0.92 -12.38
C ALA A 28 -7.18 -1.85 -13.08
N THR A 29 -8.47 -1.55 -12.98
CA THR A 29 -9.52 -2.30 -13.67
C THR A 29 -9.33 -2.34 -15.18
N THR A 30 -8.91 -1.23 -15.81
CA THR A 30 -8.63 -1.21 -17.26
C THR A 30 -7.44 -2.08 -17.69
N LYS A 31 -6.64 -2.57 -16.73
CA LYS A 31 -5.47 -3.43 -16.97
C LYS A 31 -5.65 -4.84 -16.42
N ASP A 32 -6.85 -5.23 -15.99
CA ASP A 32 -7.11 -6.51 -15.34
C ASP A 32 -6.28 -6.71 -14.04
N ILE A 33 -6.07 -5.61 -13.31
CA ILE A 33 -5.37 -5.60 -12.01
C ILE A 33 -6.40 -5.35 -10.91
N SER A 34 -6.38 -6.18 -9.87
CA SER A 34 -7.13 -5.92 -8.64
C SER A 34 -6.31 -5.00 -7.72
N MET A 35 -6.84 -3.83 -7.43
CA MET A 35 -6.22 -2.94 -6.44
C MET A 35 -6.61 -3.39 -5.03
N LEU A 36 -5.64 -3.49 -4.13
CA LEU A 36 -5.83 -3.86 -2.72
C LEU A 36 -5.95 -2.60 -1.86
N ASP A 37 -7.18 -2.15 -1.63
CA ASP A 37 -7.49 -1.01 -0.75
C ASP A 37 -8.49 -1.33 0.38
N ASP A 38 -9.03 -2.55 0.39
CA ASP A 38 -9.79 -3.14 1.50
C ASP A 38 -9.61 -4.68 1.48
N GLU A 39 -10.35 -5.36 0.59
CA GLU A 39 -10.23 -6.80 0.38
C GLU A 39 -10.18 -7.18 -1.12
N VAL A 40 -9.47 -8.26 -1.42
CA VAL A 40 -9.46 -8.92 -2.74
C VAL A 40 -9.52 -10.43 -2.54
N ILE A 41 -10.41 -11.13 -3.25
CA ILE A 41 -10.52 -12.59 -3.20
C ILE A 41 -9.97 -13.19 -4.51
N VAL A 42 -8.92 -14.00 -4.40
CA VAL A 42 -8.34 -14.73 -5.53
C VAL A 42 -8.32 -16.22 -5.22
N ALA A 43 -8.94 -17.03 -6.09
CA ALA A 43 -8.99 -18.48 -5.95
C ALA A 43 -9.42 -18.97 -4.56
N GLY A 44 -10.43 -18.31 -3.97
CA GLY A 44 -10.96 -18.64 -2.63
C GLY A 44 -10.13 -18.14 -1.45
N THR A 45 -8.98 -17.49 -1.70
CA THR A 45 -8.16 -16.86 -0.65
C THR A 45 -8.47 -15.37 -0.57
N ARG A 46 -8.78 -14.88 0.63
CA ARG A 46 -9.02 -13.46 0.89
C ARG A 46 -7.73 -12.75 1.32
N PHE A 47 -7.36 -11.72 0.57
CA PHE A 47 -6.28 -10.79 0.87
C PHE A 47 -6.90 -9.53 1.47
N LEU A 48 -6.36 -9.09 2.61
CA LEU A 48 -6.73 -7.82 3.24
C LEU A 48 -5.54 -6.88 3.15
N GLY A 49 -5.78 -5.62 2.79
CA GLY A 49 -4.71 -4.65 2.73
C GLY A 49 -5.21 -3.27 2.35
N THR A 50 -4.45 -2.27 2.75
CA THR A 50 -4.72 -0.87 2.45
C THR A 50 -3.42 -0.08 2.48
N ALA A 51 -3.42 1.10 1.88
CA ALA A 51 -2.29 2.03 1.97
C ALA A 51 -2.37 2.80 3.29
N LEU A 52 -1.67 2.31 4.32
CA LEU A 52 -1.48 3.05 5.56
C LEU A 52 -0.37 4.08 5.39
N TRP A 53 -0.63 5.29 5.84
CA TRP A 53 0.35 6.35 5.89
C TRP A 53 1.04 6.38 7.24
N SER A 54 2.33 6.68 7.23
CA SER A 54 3.06 6.96 8.47
C SER A 54 2.52 8.24 9.07
N ASP A 55 2.19 8.20 10.36
CA ASP A 55 1.97 9.39 11.19
C ASP A 55 3.30 9.93 11.77
N PHE A 56 4.43 9.39 11.30
CA PHE A 56 5.80 9.69 11.74
C PHE A 56 6.04 9.48 13.25
N ARG A 57 5.18 8.71 13.94
CA ARG A 57 5.37 8.40 15.37
C ARG A 57 6.32 7.25 15.62
N MET A 58 6.65 6.46 14.59
CA MET A 58 7.59 5.35 14.70
C MET A 58 9.02 5.88 14.89
N ARG A 59 9.58 5.67 16.08
CA ARG A 59 10.99 5.97 16.36
C ARG A 59 11.85 4.79 15.93
N CYS A 60 12.88 5.06 15.12
CA CYS A 60 13.91 4.07 14.82
C CYS A 60 14.77 3.89 16.07
N PHE A 61 14.72 2.71 16.71
CA PHE A 61 15.73 2.33 17.69
C PHE A 61 16.95 1.84 16.91
N ALA A 62 17.99 2.67 16.84
CA ALA A 62 19.31 2.15 16.54
C ALA A 62 19.65 1.13 17.65
N PRO A 63 20.14 -0.07 17.33
CA PRO A 63 20.66 -0.96 18.36
C PRO A 63 21.72 -0.17 19.13
N THR A 64 21.50 0.05 20.43
CA THR A 64 22.56 0.54 21.29
C THR A 64 23.70 -0.45 21.17
N SER A 65 24.85 -0.02 20.65
CA SER A 65 26.07 -0.80 20.70
C SER A 65 26.46 -0.98 22.17
N SER A 66 25.85 -1.96 22.85
CA SER A 66 26.30 -2.40 24.16
C SER A 66 27.54 -3.24 23.94
N GLY A 67 28.70 -2.66 24.24
CA GLY A 67 29.97 -3.36 24.29
C GLY A 67 30.95 -2.94 23.20
N MET A 68 31.83 -2.01 23.54
CA MET A 68 33.28 -2.12 23.37
C MET A 68 33.98 -1.01 24.20
N PRO A 69 35.20 -1.28 24.67
CA PRO A 69 35.61 -1.30 26.09
C PRO A 69 35.71 0.06 26.79
#